data_AF-A0ABD1DV07-F1
#
_entry.id   AF-A0ABD1DV07-F1
#
_cell.length_a   1.000
_cell.length_b   1.000
_cell.length_c   1.000
_cell.angle_alpha   90.00
_cell.angle_beta   90.00
_cell.angle_gamma   90.00
#
_symmetry.space_group_name_H-M   'P 1'
#
loop_
_entity.id
_entity.type
_entity.pdbx_description
1 polymer ?
#
loop_
_entity_poly.entity_id
_entity_poly.type
_entity_poly.pdbx_seq_one_letter_code
_entity_poly.pdbx_strand_id
1 'polypeptide(L)'
;MVRAWFMDNEDTDQRLEHHLNPPEFLTLDQLFTSTGVEYFKINVPTFDSDGVLEGIRKKRGYSYEDEITCSKDCLPDYENKLKSFFTEHLHTDEEIRFVVDGSGYFDVRNGKDDRWVRIEVVAGDMIVIPSGIYHRFTLDSKNYIKAKRYFVGEPVWLPYNRPADDMEARKDYLHRLETGFAATHFEPNAPPVSRSTVIAAANRNSLIKFGDLVGSIDEGTSSARFILFRAETSEVVCFHQKELRQIYPQEGWVEQDPKEILAVVEECIERTVEKLCELGGRAEDIVAVGVTNQRETTIVWDKSTGEPLYNAIVWLDMRTASTVDQLLEQVPNKTRNKNYLKPLCGLPLSPYFSAVKLRWLMDNVPKVLYFA
;
A
#
# COMPACT_ATOMS: atom_id res chain seq x y z
N MET A 1 25.59 -13.86 11.59
CA MET A 1 25.02 -14.65 10.50
C MET A 1 23.58 -14.92 10.91
N VAL A 2 22.61 -14.65 10.05
CA VAL A 2 21.19 -14.88 10.38
C VAL A 2 20.97 -16.35 10.73
N ARG A 3 20.15 -16.62 11.74
CA ARG A 3 19.80 -17.99 12.15
C ARG A 3 18.41 -18.30 11.59
N ALA A 4 18.31 -19.37 10.82
CA ALA A 4 17.05 -19.91 10.35
C ALA A 4 16.95 -21.40 10.69
N TRP A 5 15.78 -21.88 11.13
CA TRP A 5 15.57 -23.27 11.53
C TRP A 5 14.12 -23.73 11.33
N PHE A 6 13.92 -25.04 11.20
CA PHE A 6 12.58 -25.61 11.23
C PHE A 6 12.00 -25.59 12.64
N MET A 7 10.71 -25.26 12.74
CA MET A 7 10.01 -25.16 14.02
C MET A 7 9.43 -26.51 14.48
N ASP A 8 9.32 -26.69 15.79
CA ASP A 8 8.41 -27.67 16.38
C ASP A 8 6.93 -27.30 16.12
N ASN A 9 6.03 -28.20 16.53
CA ASN A 9 4.58 -28.00 16.44
C ASN A 9 3.96 -27.71 17.82
N GLU A 10 4.75 -27.25 18.79
CA GLU A 10 4.23 -26.96 20.12
C GLU A 10 3.45 -25.64 20.12
N ASP A 11 2.23 -25.68 20.68
CA ASP A 11 1.38 -24.49 20.86
C ASP A 11 1.70 -23.81 22.20
N THR A 12 2.95 -23.38 22.34
CA THR A 12 3.45 -22.61 23.49
C THR A 12 3.67 -21.15 23.11
N ASP A 13 4.35 -20.37 23.96
CA ASP A 13 4.58 -18.95 23.70
C ASP A 13 5.37 -18.76 22.39
N GLN A 14 4.68 -18.25 21.36
CA GLN A 14 5.21 -17.98 20.03
C GLN A 14 6.51 -17.15 20.01
N ARG A 15 6.83 -16.43 21.08
CA ARG A 15 8.04 -15.61 21.24
C ARG A 15 9.29 -16.43 21.63
N LEU A 16 9.16 -17.72 21.90
CA LEU A 16 10.27 -18.65 22.18
C LEU A 16 10.96 -19.12 20.88
N GLU A 17 12.09 -19.82 20.94
CA GLU A 17 12.78 -20.24 19.71
C GLU A 17 12.05 -21.36 18.93
N HIS A 18 11.31 -22.25 19.60
CA HIS A 18 10.59 -23.38 18.99
C HIS A 18 11.48 -24.28 18.12
N HIS A 19 12.65 -24.68 18.61
CA HIS A 19 13.53 -25.61 17.89
C HIS A 19 12.95 -27.03 17.88
N LEU A 20 13.07 -27.71 16.74
CA LEU A 20 12.98 -29.18 16.71
C LEU A 20 14.00 -29.81 17.66
N ASN A 21 13.74 -31.06 18.06
CA ASN A 21 14.66 -31.86 18.86
C ASN A 21 15.11 -33.11 18.08
N PRO A 22 16.35 -33.14 17.53
CA PRO A 22 17.39 -32.11 17.60
C PRO A 22 17.09 -30.89 16.67
N PRO A 23 17.73 -29.72 16.91
CA PRO A 23 17.53 -28.54 16.07
C PRO A 23 17.96 -28.77 14.62
N GLU A 24 17.14 -28.32 13.67
CA GLU A 24 17.39 -28.42 12.22
C GLU A 24 17.54 -27.01 11.62
N PHE A 25 18.79 -26.58 11.41
CA PHE A 25 19.11 -25.25 10.88
C PHE A 25 19.19 -25.22 9.34
N LEU A 26 18.84 -24.09 8.75
CA LEU A 26 19.02 -23.81 7.33
C LEU A 26 20.19 -22.84 7.13
N THR A 27 21.04 -23.14 6.15
CA THR A 27 21.95 -22.17 5.54
C THR A 27 21.17 -21.12 4.75
N LEU A 28 21.81 -19.98 4.44
CA LEU A 28 21.21 -18.94 3.60
C LEU A 28 20.79 -19.46 2.22
N ASP A 29 21.60 -20.30 1.60
CA ASP A 29 21.30 -20.88 0.29
C ASP A 29 20.11 -21.85 0.37
N GLN A 30 20.02 -22.63 1.45
CA GLN A 30 18.86 -23.50 1.69
C GLN A 30 17.59 -22.69 1.94
N LEU A 31 17.68 -21.62 2.73
CA LEU A 31 16.57 -20.70 2.95
C LEU A 31 16.10 -20.12 1.62
N PHE A 32 16.98 -19.47 0.86
CA PHE A 32 16.66 -18.88 -0.44
C PHE A 32 16.08 -19.90 -1.42
N THR A 33 16.69 -21.08 -1.56
CA THR A 33 16.22 -22.10 -2.50
C THR A 33 14.85 -22.67 -2.12
N SER A 34 14.53 -22.72 -0.82
CA SER A 34 13.27 -23.33 -0.35
C SER A 34 12.14 -22.34 -0.11
N THR A 35 12.43 -21.03 -0.02
CA THR A 35 11.42 -20.00 0.31
C THR A 35 11.53 -18.75 -0.57
N GLY A 36 12.61 -18.56 -1.31
CA GLY A 36 12.89 -17.31 -2.03
C GLY A 36 13.24 -16.13 -1.13
N VAL A 37 13.34 -16.31 0.19
CA VAL A 37 13.73 -15.24 1.11
C VAL A 37 15.20 -14.90 0.91
N GLU A 38 15.48 -13.61 0.69
CA GLU A 38 16.83 -13.09 0.55
C GLU A 38 17.28 -12.37 1.82
N TYR A 39 18.59 -12.38 2.06
CA TYR A 39 19.20 -11.82 3.26
C TYR A 39 20.42 -10.96 2.90
N PHE A 40 20.53 -9.82 3.56
CA PHE A 40 21.67 -8.91 3.48
C PHE A 40 22.12 -8.51 4.89
N LYS A 41 23.43 -8.47 5.12
CA LYS A 41 24.00 -7.89 6.35
C LYS A 41 24.38 -6.43 6.07
N ILE A 42 23.80 -5.52 6.83
CA ILE A 42 24.01 -4.06 6.72
C ILE A 42 24.66 -3.56 8.01
N ASN A 43 25.60 -2.62 7.89
CA ASN A 43 26.30 -2.05 9.03
C ASN A 43 25.47 -0.90 9.63
N VAL A 44 24.85 -1.11 10.79
CA VAL A 44 23.93 -0.13 11.41
C VAL A 44 24.58 1.24 11.68
N PRO A 45 25.81 1.33 12.21
CA PRO A 45 26.48 2.63 12.36
C PRO A 45 26.70 3.45 11.09
N THR A 46 26.71 2.81 9.90
CA THR A 46 27.18 3.44 8.65
C THR A 46 26.26 3.22 7.45
N PHE A 47 25.05 2.66 7.64
CA PHE A 47 24.19 2.26 6.53
C PHE A 47 23.77 3.41 5.61
N ASP A 48 23.83 4.64 6.13
CA ASP A 48 23.48 5.88 5.45
C ASP A 48 24.64 6.48 4.65
N SER A 49 25.87 5.99 4.85
CA SER A 49 27.10 6.60 4.35
C SER A 49 28.04 5.63 3.66
N ASP A 50 27.94 4.31 3.94
CA ASP A 50 28.78 3.28 3.32
C ASP A 50 28.34 2.86 1.91
N GLY A 51 27.16 3.33 1.47
CA GLY A 51 26.60 3.10 0.14
C GLY A 51 26.06 1.69 -0.10
N VAL A 52 26.14 0.76 0.87
CA VAL A 52 25.70 -0.63 0.70
C VAL A 52 24.18 -0.69 0.57
N LEU A 53 23.48 -0.07 1.53
CA LEU A 53 22.02 -0.01 1.52
C LEU A 53 21.49 0.76 0.30
N GLU A 54 22.12 1.89 -0.04
CA GLU A 54 21.77 2.67 -1.22
C GLU A 54 21.92 1.85 -2.51
N GLY A 55 22.99 1.07 -2.63
CA GLY A 55 23.21 0.16 -3.75
C GLY A 55 22.13 -0.91 -3.88
N ILE A 56 21.72 -1.53 -2.76
CA ILE A 56 20.61 -2.50 -2.73
C ILE A 56 19.31 -1.82 -3.16
N ARG A 57 18.99 -0.66 -2.60
CA ARG A 57 17.78 0.09 -2.93
C ARG A 57 17.72 0.47 -4.40
N LYS A 58 18.81 1.02 -4.95
CA LYS A 58 18.91 1.37 -6.37
C LYS A 58 18.74 0.17 -7.28
N LYS A 59 19.43 -0.95 -6.97
CA LYS A 59 19.35 -2.18 -7.78
C LYS A 59 17.95 -2.77 -7.81
N ARG A 60 17.20 -2.64 -6.71
CA ARG A 60 15.87 -3.22 -6.54
C ARG A 60 14.71 -2.23 -6.76
N GLY A 61 15.00 -0.96 -7.02
CA GLY A 61 13.97 0.06 -7.21
C GLY A 61 13.19 0.39 -5.94
N TYR A 62 13.80 0.24 -4.76
CA TYR A 62 13.17 0.59 -3.48
C TYR A 62 13.07 2.11 -3.31
N SER A 63 11.95 2.68 -3.76
CA SER A 63 11.71 4.12 -3.82
C SER A 63 11.05 4.67 -2.55
N TYR A 64 10.36 3.84 -1.76
CA TYR A 64 9.73 4.24 -0.50
C TYR A 64 10.51 3.70 0.70
N GLU A 65 10.53 4.48 1.77
CA GLU A 65 11.11 4.11 3.06
C GLU A 65 10.30 4.73 4.20
N ASP A 66 10.00 3.93 5.21
CA ASP A 66 9.60 4.43 6.51
C ASP A 66 10.25 3.62 7.64
N GLU A 67 9.86 3.92 8.87
CA GLU A 67 10.38 3.27 10.07
C GLU A 67 9.22 2.86 10.98
N ILE A 68 9.31 1.64 11.52
CA ILE A 68 8.37 1.13 12.51
C ILE A 68 9.13 0.71 13.78
N THR A 69 8.57 1.09 14.93
CA THR A 69 9.02 0.61 16.24
C THR A 69 7.90 -0.24 16.85
N CYS A 70 8.14 -1.54 16.98
CA CYS A 70 7.20 -2.47 17.59
C CYS A 70 7.61 -2.71 19.04
N SER A 71 6.94 -2.01 19.94
CA SER A 71 7.00 -2.20 21.39
C SER A 71 5.66 -1.81 22.00
N LYS A 72 5.42 -2.23 23.24
CA LYS A 72 4.17 -1.90 23.95
C LYS A 72 3.95 -0.38 24.07
N ASP A 73 5.03 0.39 24.18
CA ASP A 73 4.98 1.83 24.38
C ASP A 73 4.90 2.64 23.07
N CYS A 74 5.41 2.10 21.97
CA CYS A 74 5.56 2.84 20.72
C CYS A 74 4.54 2.47 19.63
N LEU A 75 3.87 1.31 19.75
CA LEU A 75 2.97 0.82 18.71
C LEU A 75 1.50 1.03 19.11
N PRO A 76 0.74 1.90 18.40
CA PRO A 76 -0.68 2.05 18.62
C PRO A 76 -1.41 0.74 18.34
N ASP A 77 -2.40 0.41 19.18
CA ASP A 77 -3.17 -0.84 19.11
C ASP A 77 -2.28 -2.10 19.14
N TYR A 78 -1.23 -2.05 19.98
CA TYR A 78 -0.16 -3.05 20.09
C TYR A 78 -0.65 -4.52 20.04
N GLU A 79 -1.60 -4.88 20.89
CA GLU A 79 -2.08 -6.26 21.00
C GLU A 79 -2.76 -6.76 19.72
N ASN A 80 -3.60 -5.93 19.10
CA ASN A 80 -4.29 -6.31 17.86
C ASN A 80 -3.33 -6.31 16.67
N LYS A 81 -2.38 -5.37 16.61
CA LYS A 81 -1.34 -5.38 15.59
C LYS A 81 -0.45 -6.61 15.67
N LEU A 82 -0.01 -7.01 16.87
CA LEU A 82 0.76 -8.24 17.04
C LEU A 82 -0.02 -9.49 16.62
N LYS A 83 -1.32 -9.56 16.94
CA LYS A 83 -2.19 -10.65 16.44
C LYS A 83 -2.28 -10.64 14.92
N SER A 84 -2.44 -9.46 14.32
CA SER A 84 -2.49 -9.33 12.85
C SER A 84 -1.17 -9.76 12.20
N PHE A 85 -0.02 -9.35 12.76
CA PHE A 85 1.29 -9.72 12.24
C PHE A 85 1.56 -11.22 12.38
N PHE A 86 1.07 -11.86 13.44
CA PHE A 86 1.29 -13.28 13.68
C PHE A 86 0.27 -14.20 12.99
N THR A 87 -0.86 -13.66 12.53
CA THR A 87 -1.80 -14.42 11.70
C THR A 87 -1.11 -14.78 10.38
N GLU A 88 -1.14 -16.04 9.97
CA GLU A 88 -0.51 -16.47 8.71
C GLU A 88 -1.15 -15.77 7.50
N HIS A 89 -0.35 -15.02 6.74
CA HIS A 89 -0.82 -14.21 5.61
C HIS A 89 0.22 -14.17 4.48
N LEU A 90 -0.19 -13.61 3.34
CA LEU A 90 0.69 -13.23 2.24
C LEU A 90 0.43 -11.79 1.79
N HIS A 91 1.36 -11.26 1.00
CA HIS A 91 1.26 -9.96 0.33
C HIS A 91 1.44 -10.12 -1.18
N THR A 92 0.88 -9.18 -1.93
CA THR A 92 1.03 -9.07 -3.40
C THR A 92 2.42 -8.56 -3.81
N ASP A 93 3.11 -7.91 -2.87
CA ASP A 93 4.40 -7.26 -3.04
C ASP A 93 5.43 -7.87 -2.08
N GLU A 94 6.71 -7.54 -2.26
CA GLU A 94 7.77 -7.98 -1.35
C GLU A 94 7.62 -7.33 0.03
N GLU A 95 7.85 -8.10 1.09
CA GLU A 95 7.96 -7.59 2.45
C GLU A 95 9.45 -7.41 2.80
N ILE A 96 9.92 -6.15 2.75
CA ILE A 96 11.32 -5.82 3.00
C ILE A 96 11.47 -5.16 4.38
N ARG A 97 12.39 -5.69 5.18
CA ARG A 97 12.65 -5.22 6.56
C ARG A 97 14.14 -5.13 6.81
N PHE A 98 14.62 -3.95 7.20
CA PHE A 98 15.98 -3.75 7.72
C PHE A 98 15.90 -3.42 9.21
N VAL A 99 16.38 -4.33 10.05
CA VAL A 99 16.36 -4.17 11.50
C VAL A 99 17.50 -3.24 11.92
N VAL A 100 17.13 -2.10 12.50
CA VAL A 100 18.09 -1.10 13.00
C VAL A 100 18.33 -1.22 14.50
N ASP A 101 17.38 -1.79 15.25
CA ASP A 101 17.51 -2.06 16.69
C ASP A 101 16.57 -3.20 17.13
N GLY A 102 16.88 -3.84 18.25
CA GLY A 102 16.08 -4.96 18.78
C GLY A 102 16.15 -6.25 17.95
N SER A 103 15.12 -7.09 18.08
CA SER A 103 15.04 -8.39 17.41
C SER A 103 13.62 -8.98 17.34
N GLY A 104 13.44 -9.98 16.48
CA GLY A 104 12.17 -10.69 16.31
C GLY A 104 12.30 -11.90 15.37
N TYR A 105 11.16 -12.54 15.10
CA TYR A 105 11.08 -13.72 14.24
C TYR A 105 10.14 -13.49 13.06
N PHE A 106 10.61 -13.84 11.87
CA PHE A 106 9.78 -14.06 10.69
C PHE A 106 9.65 -15.55 10.46
N ASP A 107 8.43 -16.07 10.49
CA ASP A 107 8.16 -17.46 10.15
C ASP A 107 7.64 -17.51 8.71
N VAL A 108 8.21 -18.39 7.88
CA VAL A 108 7.83 -18.59 6.49
C VAL A 108 7.53 -20.06 6.21
N ARG A 109 6.61 -20.33 5.27
CA ARG A 109 6.33 -21.70 4.83
C ARG A 109 7.41 -22.22 3.89
N ASN A 110 7.97 -23.39 4.21
CA ASN A 110 8.86 -24.11 3.32
C ASN A 110 8.11 -24.55 2.06
N GLY A 111 8.67 -24.26 0.88
CA GLY A 111 8.04 -24.57 -0.38
C GLY A 111 7.86 -26.05 -0.71
N LYS A 112 8.61 -26.96 -0.07
CA LYS A 112 8.58 -28.40 -0.39
C LYS A 112 7.55 -29.17 0.43
N ASP A 113 7.41 -28.83 1.71
CA ASP A 113 6.66 -29.63 2.69
C ASP A 113 5.72 -28.79 3.56
N ASP A 114 5.60 -27.47 3.28
CA ASP A 114 4.75 -26.52 4.00
C ASP A 114 5.06 -26.43 5.51
N ARG A 115 6.23 -26.90 5.96
CA ARG A 115 6.69 -26.74 7.35
C ARG A 115 7.07 -25.29 7.64
N TRP A 116 6.92 -24.87 8.90
CA TRP A 116 7.40 -23.56 9.35
C TRP A 116 8.92 -23.52 9.45
N VAL A 117 9.50 -22.50 8.82
CA VAL A 117 10.89 -22.10 9.01
C VAL A 117 10.89 -20.76 9.74
N ARG A 118 11.50 -20.71 10.92
CA ARG A 118 11.70 -19.50 11.71
C ARG A 118 13.01 -18.84 11.33
N ILE A 119 12.98 -17.52 11.12
CA ILE A 119 14.13 -16.67 10.80
C ILE A 119 14.29 -15.65 11.91
N GLU A 120 15.38 -15.73 12.68
CA GLU A 120 15.76 -14.72 13.67
C GLU A 120 16.37 -13.52 12.97
N VAL A 121 15.80 -12.34 13.21
CA VAL A 121 16.38 -11.07 12.75
C VAL A 121 16.81 -10.22 13.94
N VAL A 122 18.03 -9.68 13.86
CA VAL A 122 18.59 -8.74 14.85
C VAL A 122 19.12 -7.49 14.15
N ALA A 123 19.50 -6.47 14.92
CA ALA A 123 20.12 -5.27 14.35
C ALA A 123 21.23 -5.57 13.31
N GLY A 124 21.14 -4.91 12.16
CA GLY A 124 22.02 -5.10 11.01
C GLY A 124 21.54 -6.17 10.02
N ASP A 125 20.43 -6.85 10.29
CA ASP A 125 19.83 -7.81 9.37
C ASP A 125 18.80 -7.14 8.47
N MET A 126 18.94 -7.32 7.17
CA MET A 126 17.92 -6.96 6.19
C MET A 126 17.41 -8.21 5.49
N ILE A 127 16.10 -8.42 5.51
CA ILE A 127 15.42 -9.53 4.83
C ILE A 127 14.50 -9.00 3.74
N VAL A 128 14.35 -9.80 2.68
CA VAL A 128 13.37 -9.60 1.62
C VAL A 128 12.52 -10.86 1.54
N ILE A 129 11.26 -10.74 1.93
CA ILE A 129 10.27 -11.81 1.83
C ILE A 129 9.55 -11.65 0.47
N PRO A 130 9.59 -12.67 -0.42
CA PRO A 130 9.03 -12.53 -1.75
C PRO A 130 7.50 -12.42 -1.73
N SER A 131 6.93 -11.70 -2.70
CA SER A 131 5.48 -11.69 -2.91
C SER A 131 4.90 -13.11 -3.03
N GLY A 132 3.71 -13.33 -2.46
CA GLY A 132 2.97 -14.58 -2.55
C GLY A 132 3.40 -15.72 -1.61
N ILE A 133 4.45 -15.54 -0.78
CA ILE A 133 4.78 -16.51 0.27
C ILE A 133 3.89 -16.33 1.50
N TYR A 134 3.43 -17.43 2.08
CA TYR A 134 2.80 -17.41 3.40
C TYR A 134 3.86 -17.20 4.48
N HIS A 135 3.63 -16.19 5.31
CA HIS A 135 4.51 -15.82 6.39
C HIS A 135 3.73 -15.19 7.56
N ARG A 136 4.44 -14.96 8.65
CA ARG A 136 3.97 -14.24 9.83
C ARG A 136 5.16 -13.66 10.59
N PHE A 137 4.89 -12.68 11.45
CA PHE A 137 5.89 -12.05 12.29
C PHE A 137 5.49 -12.11 13.77
N THR A 138 6.47 -12.33 14.65
CA THR A 138 6.33 -12.14 16.10
C THR A 138 7.58 -11.49 16.68
N LEU A 139 7.40 -10.73 17.76
CA LEU A 139 8.51 -10.35 18.62
C LEU A 139 9.10 -11.60 19.28
N ASP A 140 10.38 -11.52 19.66
CA ASP A 140 10.99 -12.49 20.57
C ASP A 140 10.72 -12.11 22.04
N SER A 141 11.35 -12.82 22.99
CA SER A 141 11.19 -12.56 24.42
C SER A 141 11.66 -11.18 24.90
N LYS A 142 12.39 -10.42 24.07
CA LYS A 142 12.80 -9.03 24.39
C LYS A 142 11.71 -8.01 24.08
N ASN A 143 10.67 -8.39 23.32
CA ASN A 143 9.48 -7.58 23.06
C ASN A 143 9.77 -6.20 22.43
N TYR A 144 10.85 -6.10 21.65
CA TYR A 144 11.24 -4.84 21.04
C TYR A 144 11.98 -5.10 19.71
N ILE A 145 11.49 -4.46 18.66
CA ILE A 145 12.19 -4.33 17.38
C ILE A 145 11.95 -2.95 16.79
N LYS A 146 12.97 -2.41 16.16
CA LYS A 146 12.91 -1.22 15.33
C LYS A 146 13.41 -1.57 13.94
N ALA A 147 12.58 -1.35 12.93
CA ALA A 147 12.90 -1.72 11.56
C ALA A 147 12.55 -0.61 10.59
N LYS A 148 13.43 -0.40 9.61
CA LYS A 148 13.12 0.34 8.39
C LYS A 148 12.39 -0.58 7.43
N ARG A 149 11.36 -0.06 6.77
CA ARG A 149 10.59 -0.81 5.77
C ARG A 149 10.79 -0.15 4.42
N TYR A 150 11.02 -0.96 3.39
CA TYR A 150 11.26 -0.48 2.02
C TYR A 150 10.24 -1.08 1.08
N PHE A 151 9.86 -0.31 0.05
CA PHE A 151 8.91 -0.75 -0.97
C PHE A 151 9.35 -0.27 -2.35
N VAL A 152 9.00 -1.06 -3.37
CA VAL A 152 8.98 -0.61 -4.76
C VAL A 152 7.68 0.18 -4.95
N GLY A 153 7.79 1.49 -5.20
CA GLY A 153 6.61 2.36 -5.18
C GLY A 153 6.08 2.65 -3.77
N GLU A 154 4.81 3.07 -3.69
CA GLU A 154 4.14 3.36 -2.41
C GLU A 154 3.61 2.06 -1.79
N PRO A 155 3.68 1.89 -0.46
CA PRO A 155 3.47 0.59 0.17
C PRO A 155 1.99 0.19 0.21
N VAL A 156 1.72 -1.06 -0.18
CA VAL A 156 0.43 -1.72 0.06
C VAL A 156 0.60 -2.73 1.19
N TRP A 157 0.16 -2.34 2.40
CA TRP A 157 0.31 -3.15 3.62
C TRP A 157 -0.77 -4.21 3.83
N LEU A 158 -1.65 -4.43 2.86
CA LEU A 158 -2.84 -5.27 3.04
C LEU A 158 -2.42 -6.75 3.15
N PRO A 159 -2.63 -7.40 4.32
CA PRO A 159 -2.37 -8.83 4.46
C PRO A 159 -3.57 -9.63 3.93
N TYR A 160 -3.29 -10.72 3.21
CA TYR A 160 -4.27 -11.71 2.82
C TYR A 160 -4.06 -12.96 3.65
N ASN A 161 -4.90 -13.14 4.68
CA ASN A 161 -4.80 -14.28 5.58
C ASN A 161 -5.06 -15.59 4.82
N ARG A 162 -4.33 -16.65 5.16
CA ARG A 162 -4.53 -17.98 4.58
C ARG A 162 -5.95 -18.50 4.91
N PRO A 163 -6.70 -19.09 3.95
CA PRO A 163 -6.32 -19.40 2.56
C PRO A 163 -6.45 -18.20 1.60
N ALA A 164 -5.46 -18.07 0.72
CA ALA A 164 -5.36 -17.06 -0.35
C ALA A 164 -4.70 -17.65 -1.61
N ASP A 165 -4.95 -18.94 -1.88
CA ASP A 165 -4.24 -19.74 -2.89
C ASP A 165 -4.62 -19.41 -4.33
N ASP A 166 -5.75 -18.74 -4.53
CA ASP A 166 -6.28 -18.31 -5.83
C ASP A 166 -5.66 -16.99 -6.34
N MET A 167 -4.94 -16.28 -5.48
CA MET A 167 -4.27 -15.02 -5.81
C MET A 167 -3.14 -15.21 -6.82
N GLU A 168 -3.00 -14.27 -7.75
CA GLU A 168 -1.99 -14.36 -8.80
C GLU A 168 -0.57 -14.32 -8.24
N ALA A 169 -0.30 -13.44 -7.29
CA ALA A 169 1.00 -13.39 -6.59
C ALA A 169 1.39 -14.74 -5.96
N ARG A 170 0.40 -15.51 -5.47
CA ARG A 170 0.63 -16.85 -4.91
C ARG A 170 0.97 -17.86 -6.00
N LYS A 171 0.27 -17.86 -7.13
CA LYS A 171 0.57 -18.73 -8.28
C LYS A 171 1.95 -18.42 -8.85
N ASP A 172 2.29 -17.14 -8.99
CA ASP A 172 3.62 -16.69 -9.44
C ASP A 172 4.73 -17.13 -8.48
N TYR A 173 4.50 -17.02 -7.18
CA TYR A 173 5.41 -17.54 -6.16
C TYR A 173 5.64 -19.04 -6.32
N LEU A 174 4.57 -19.83 -6.44
CA LEU A 174 4.68 -21.29 -6.62
C LEU A 174 5.41 -21.65 -7.92
N HIS A 175 5.15 -20.92 -9.01
CA HIS A 175 5.87 -21.10 -10.26
C HIS A 175 7.37 -20.81 -10.12
N ARG A 176 7.75 -19.70 -9.45
CA ARG A 176 9.16 -19.38 -9.16
C ARG A 176 9.84 -20.41 -8.25
N LEU A 177 9.09 -20.98 -7.31
CA LEU A 177 9.60 -22.02 -6.43
C LEU A 177 9.90 -23.32 -7.19
N GLU A 178 9.09 -23.68 -8.19
CA GLU A 178 9.31 -24.86 -9.05
C GLU A 178 10.42 -24.64 -10.08
N THR A 179 10.46 -23.45 -10.68
CA THR A 179 11.40 -23.13 -11.77
C THR A 179 12.74 -22.55 -11.29
N GLY A 180 12.82 -22.24 -9.99
CA GLY A 180 13.97 -21.59 -9.36
C GLY A 180 13.79 -20.07 -9.31
N PHE A 181 14.09 -19.49 -8.15
CA PHE A 181 14.21 -18.05 -8.01
C PHE A 181 15.44 -17.58 -8.81
N ALA A 182 15.28 -16.56 -9.65
CA ALA A 182 16.42 -15.96 -10.33
C ALA A 182 17.41 -15.45 -9.28
N ALA A 183 18.57 -16.10 -9.19
CA ALA A 183 19.59 -15.74 -8.22
C ALA A 183 20.06 -14.31 -8.50
N THR A 184 19.90 -13.40 -7.53
CA THR A 184 20.56 -12.09 -7.57
C THR A 184 22.00 -12.14 -7.04
N HIS A 185 22.59 -13.35 -6.93
CA HIS A 185 23.92 -13.59 -6.36
C HIS A 185 24.99 -12.72 -7.04
N PHE A 186 25.54 -11.83 -6.22
CA PHE A 186 26.63 -10.93 -6.54
C PHE A 186 27.96 -11.69 -6.60
N GLU A 187 28.67 -11.60 -7.73
CA GLU A 187 30.14 -11.68 -7.75
C GLU A 187 30.72 -10.26 -7.95
N PRO A 188 31.75 -9.84 -7.21
CA PRO A 188 32.19 -8.46 -7.17
C PRO A 188 33.12 -8.02 -8.32
N ASN A 189 33.21 -8.73 -9.45
CA ASN A 189 33.99 -8.27 -10.63
C ASN A 189 33.62 -9.03 -11.92
N ALA A 190 32.76 -8.46 -12.78
CA ALA A 190 32.68 -8.85 -14.18
C ALA A 190 32.45 -7.59 -15.06
N PRO A 191 33.13 -7.46 -16.22
CA PRO A 191 33.12 -6.24 -17.02
C PRO A 191 31.84 -6.10 -17.85
N PRO A 192 31.47 -4.86 -18.27
CA PRO A 192 30.21 -4.61 -18.95
C PRO A 192 30.23 -5.17 -20.37
N VAL A 193 29.18 -5.92 -20.73
CA VAL A 193 28.97 -6.39 -22.10
C VAL A 193 28.33 -5.26 -22.92
N SER A 194 29.08 -4.79 -23.92
CA SER A 194 28.67 -3.84 -24.94
C SER A 194 27.47 -4.36 -25.75
N ARG A 195 26.40 -3.57 -25.85
CA ARG A 195 25.34 -3.78 -26.85
C ARG A 195 25.60 -2.84 -28.03
N SER A 196 26.07 -3.40 -29.12
CA SER A 196 25.98 -2.78 -30.44
C SER A 196 25.22 -3.71 -31.40
N THR A 197 24.25 -3.08 -32.07
CA THR A 197 23.72 -3.41 -33.40
C THR A 197 22.83 -4.65 -33.53
N VAL A 198 21.51 -4.44 -33.68
CA VAL A 198 20.78 -4.75 -34.93
C VAL A 198 19.62 -3.76 -35.06
N ILE A 199 19.67 -2.87 -36.06
CA ILE A 199 18.48 -2.20 -36.63
C ILE A 199 18.18 -2.93 -37.93
N ALA A 200 17.01 -3.55 -38.04
CA ALA A 200 16.32 -3.78 -39.32
C ALA A 200 14.84 -4.13 -39.09
N ALA A 201 13.98 -3.22 -39.56
CA ALA A 201 12.61 -3.40 -40.03
C ALA A 201 11.72 -4.47 -39.35
N ALA A 202 10.89 -4.03 -38.39
CA ALA A 202 9.61 -4.67 -38.09
C ALA A 202 8.57 -3.63 -37.66
N ASN A 203 7.38 -3.80 -38.23
CA ASN A 203 6.07 -3.15 -38.02
C ASN A 203 5.87 -2.22 -36.81
N ARG A 204 5.08 -1.16 -37.01
CA ARG A 204 4.56 -0.23 -35.96
C ARG A 204 3.90 -0.92 -34.75
N ASN A 205 3.58 -2.22 -34.83
CA ASN A 205 3.05 -3.00 -33.70
C ASN A 205 4.13 -3.53 -32.74
N SER A 206 5.43 -3.35 -33.02
CA SER A 206 6.52 -3.77 -32.12
C SER A 206 7.08 -2.63 -31.26
N LEU A 207 6.37 -1.50 -31.13
CA LEU A 207 6.85 -0.28 -30.46
C LEU A 207 6.08 0.12 -29.20
N ILE A 208 5.03 -0.61 -28.80
CA ILE A 208 4.29 -0.33 -27.56
C ILE A 208 4.67 -1.41 -26.54
N LYS A 209 5.56 -1.06 -25.60
CA LYS A 209 6.09 -2.01 -24.61
C LYS A 209 5.00 -2.65 -23.75
N PHE A 210 3.94 -1.89 -23.47
CA PHE A 210 2.90 -2.31 -22.54
C PHE A 210 1.51 -2.53 -23.17
N GLY A 211 1.34 -2.30 -24.46
CA GLY A 211 0.03 -2.20 -25.11
C GLY A 211 -0.73 -0.94 -24.72
N ASP A 212 -2.03 -0.90 -25.01
CA ASP A 212 -2.93 0.18 -24.58
C ASP A 212 -3.05 0.20 -23.05
N LEU A 213 -3.01 1.39 -22.46
CA LEU A 213 -3.07 1.60 -21.02
C LEU A 213 -4.33 2.37 -20.62
N VAL A 214 -4.91 2.00 -19.48
CA VAL A 214 -6.00 2.73 -18.84
C VAL A 214 -5.50 3.28 -17.51
N GLY A 215 -5.54 4.60 -17.36
CA GLY A 215 -5.28 5.26 -16.08
C GLY A 215 -6.50 5.25 -15.18
N SER A 216 -6.28 5.25 -13.87
CA SER A 216 -7.33 5.39 -12.87
C SER A 216 -6.88 6.38 -11.81
N ILE A 217 -7.61 7.49 -11.68
CA ILE A 217 -7.52 8.37 -10.52
C ILE A 217 -8.40 7.75 -9.44
N ASP A 218 -7.80 7.41 -8.30
CA ASP A 218 -8.51 6.95 -7.12
C ASP A 218 -8.29 7.96 -5.99
N GLU A 219 -9.29 8.82 -5.80
CA GLU A 219 -9.30 9.89 -4.79
C GLU A 219 -10.02 9.40 -3.53
N GLY A 220 -9.24 8.88 -2.58
CA GLY A 220 -9.74 8.44 -1.29
C GLY A 220 -9.79 9.57 -0.26
N THR A 221 -10.32 9.26 0.92
CA THR A 221 -10.41 10.25 2.02
C THR A 221 -9.07 10.54 2.71
N SER A 222 -8.11 9.62 2.63
CA SER A 222 -6.79 9.76 3.28
C SER A 222 -5.64 9.98 2.30
N SER A 223 -5.84 9.64 1.02
CA SER A 223 -4.82 9.75 -0.03
C SER A 223 -5.49 9.74 -1.39
N ALA A 224 -4.82 10.27 -2.41
CA ALA A 224 -5.16 10.01 -3.80
C ALA A 224 -4.03 9.25 -4.49
N ARG A 225 -4.37 8.53 -5.56
CA ARG A 225 -3.41 7.82 -6.40
C ARG A 225 -3.80 7.86 -7.87
N PHE A 226 -2.81 7.74 -8.74
CA PHE A 226 -3.00 7.50 -10.16
C PHE A 226 -2.34 6.19 -10.55
N ILE A 227 -3.11 5.22 -11.01
CA ILE A 227 -2.67 3.86 -11.34
C ILE A 227 -2.83 3.62 -12.84
N LEU A 228 -1.81 3.05 -13.48
CA LEU A 228 -1.88 2.62 -14.88
C LEU A 228 -2.08 1.10 -14.96
N PHE A 229 -3.10 0.68 -15.70
CA PHE A 229 -3.41 -0.71 -16.00
C PHE A 229 -3.20 -1.01 -17.47
N ARG A 230 -2.78 -2.23 -17.82
CA ARG A 230 -2.91 -2.71 -19.20
C ARG A 230 -4.38 -2.94 -19.54
N ALA A 231 -4.83 -2.39 -20.65
CA ALA A 231 -6.23 -2.45 -21.06
C ALA A 231 -6.75 -3.89 -21.24
N GLU A 232 -5.92 -4.80 -21.76
CA GLU A 232 -6.32 -6.17 -22.08
C GLU A 232 -6.35 -7.10 -20.87
N THR A 233 -5.44 -6.90 -19.91
CA THR A 233 -5.23 -7.85 -18.80
C THR A 233 -5.60 -7.30 -17.43
N SER A 234 -5.83 -5.99 -17.30
CA SER A 234 -6.00 -5.29 -16.01
C SER A 234 -4.78 -5.40 -15.08
N GLU A 235 -3.61 -5.77 -15.60
CA GLU A 235 -2.35 -5.78 -14.84
C GLU A 235 -1.91 -4.34 -14.53
N VAL A 236 -1.51 -4.08 -13.29
CA VAL A 236 -0.93 -2.79 -12.89
C VAL A 236 0.47 -2.66 -13.47
N VAL A 237 0.72 -1.60 -14.24
CA VAL A 237 2.04 -1.28 -14.79
C VAL A 237 2.86 -0.47 -13.79
N CYS A 238 2.30 0.63 -13.30
CA CYS A 238 2.90 1.47 -12.26
C CYS A 238 1.86 2.44 -11.69
N PHE A 239 2.18 3.06 -10.56
CA PHE A 239 1.34 4.07 -9.92
C PHE A 239 2.16 4.99 -8.98
N HIS A 240 1.50 6.04 -8.52
CA HIS A 240 1.95 6.95 -7.47
C HIS A 240 0.75 7.28 -6.59
N GLN A 241 1.00 7.43 -5.30
CA GLN A 241 0.00 7.75 -4.29
C GLN A 241 0.58 8.80 -3.35
N LYS A 242 -0.26 9.71 -2.88
CA LYS A 242 0.11 10.73 -1.92
C LYS A 242 -1.01 11.00 -0.94
N GLU A 243 -0.65 11.20 0.33
CA GLU A 243 -1.60 11.47 1.41
C GLU A 243 -2.28 12.83 1.26
N LEU A 244 -3.52 12.90 1.73
CA LEU A 244 -4.34 14.11 1.81
C LEU A 244 -4.54 14.48 3.27
N ARG A 245 -4.31 15.75 3.60
CA ARG A 245 -4.56 16.25 4.95
C ARG A 245 -6.06 16.35 5.22
N GLN A 246 -6.47 15.87 6.38
CA GLN A 246 -7.81 16.11 6.92
C GLN A 246 -7.77 17.26 7.94
N ILE A 247 -8.75 18.15 7.83
CA ILE A 247 -8.91 19.31 8.70
C ILE A 247 -10.13 19.04 9.60
N TYR A 248 -9.96 19.24 10.90
CA TYR A 248 -11.01 19.04 11.90
C TYR A 248 -11.29 20.35 12.64
N PRO A 249 -12.12 21.26 12.08
CA PRO A 249 -12.38 22.56 12.71
C PRO A 249 -13.09 22.45 14.06
N GLN A 250 -13.96 21.43 14.20
CA GLN A 250 -14.77 21.15 15.38
C GLN A 250 -15.02 19.65 15.51
N GLU A 251 -15.50 19.21 16.68
CA GLU A 251 -15.90 17.82 16.89
C GLU A 251 -16.96 17.38 15.87
N GLY A 252 -16.71 16.26 15.18
CA GLY A 252 -17.59 15.73 14.14
C GLY A 252 -17.55 16.47 12.80
N TRP A 253 -16.70 17.50 12.65
CA TRP A 253 -16.52 18.23 11.39
C TRP A 253 -15.23 17.78 10.71
N VAL A 254 -15.32 17.45 9.43
CA VAL A 254 -14.18 16.99 8.64
C VAL A 254 -14.18 17.68 7.29
N GLU A 255 -13.07 18.35 7.01
CA GLU A 255 -12.85 19.14 5.82
C GLU A 255 -11.56 18.74 5.10
N GLN A 256 -11.51 19.02 3.80
CA GLN A 256 -10.30 18.95 2.99
C GLN A 256 -10.19 20.19 2.12
N ASP A 257 -8.97 20.66 1.84
CA ASP A 257 -8.76 21.76 0.90
C ASP A 257 -8.90 21.25 -0.55
N PRO A 258 -9.85 21.74 -1.35
CA PRO A 258 -10.05 21.29 -2.73
C PRO A 258 -8.83 21.50 -3.62
N LYS A 259 -8.02 22.53 -3.36
CA LYS A 259 -6.78 22.77 -4.11
C LYS A 259 -5.69 21.76 -3.73
N GLU A 260 -5.65 21.36 -2.46
CA GLU A 260 -4.74 20.30 -2.01
C GLU A 260 -5.11 18.96 -2.66
N ILE A 261 -6.41 18.62 -2.73
CA ILE A 261 -6.89 17.43 -3.45
C ILE A 261 -6.43 17.46 -4.92
N LEU A 262 -6.68 18.57 -5.63
CA LEU A 262 -6.32 18.70 -7.03
C LEU A 262 -4.80 18.58 -7.23
N ALA A 263 -4.00 19.30 -6.44
CA ALA A 263 -2.55 19.27 -6.53
C ALA A 263 -1.97 17.86 -6.28
N VAL A 264 -2.54 17.13 -5.32
CA VAL A 264 -2.13 15.75 -5.02
C VAL A 264 -2.50 14.80 -6.16
N VAL A 265 -3.67 14.97 -6.78
CA VAL A 265 -4.07 14.19 -7.96
C VAL A 265 -3.16 14.48 -9.15
N GLU A 266 -2.87 15.75 -9.43
CA GLU A 266 -1.95 16.17 -10.50
C GLU A 266 -0.55 15.57 -10.29
N GLU A 267 -0.01 15.67 -9.07
CA GLU A 267 1.28 15.07 -8.72
C GLU A 267 1.27 13.55 -8.90
N CYS A 268 0.19 12.86 -8.50
CA CYS A 268 0.08 11.43 -8.75
C CYS A 268 0.10 11.09 -10.23
N ILE A 269 -0.56 11.88 -11.08
CA ILE A 269 -0.53 11.69 -12.53
C ILE A 269 0.89 11.88 -13.06
N GLU A 270 1.51 13.02 -12.73
CA GLU A 270 2.86 13.36 -13.18
C GLU A 270 3.88 12.28 -12.80
N ARG A 271 3.93 11.90 -11.51
CA ARG A 271 4.89 10.91 -11.00
C ARG A 271 4.67 9.51 -11.57
N THR A 272 3.43 9.11 -11.81
CA THR A 272 3.15 7.83 -12.46
C THR A 272 3.57 7.82 -13.91
N VAL A 273 3.36 8.92 -14.65
CA VAL A 273 3.80 9.04 -16.05
C VAL A 273 5.33 9.07 -16.14
N GLU A 274 6.02 9.75 -15.21
CA GLU A 274 7.48 9.69 -15.09
C GLU A 274 7.96 8.23 -14.93
N LYS A 275 7.38 7.49 -13.98
CA LYS A 275 7.66 6.06 -13.77
C LYS A 275 7.38 5.21 -15.01
N LEU A 276 6.28 5.48 -15.72
CA LEU A 276 5.96 4.79 -16.98
C LEU A 276 7.07 4.98 -18.02
N CYS A 277 7.57 6.21 -18.17
CA CYS A 277 8.65 6.54 -19.10
C CYS A 277 9.97 5.88 -18.71
N GLU A 278 10.32 5.83 -17.43
CA GLU A 278 11.48 5.09 -16.92
C GLU A 278 11.39 3.59 -17.22
N LEU A 279 10.18 3.05 -17.14
CA LEU A 279 9.87 1.68 -17.53
C LEU A 279 9.82 1.49 -19.05
N GLY A 280 10.08 2.51 -19.87
CA GLY A 280 10.11 2.43 -21.33
C GLY A 280 8.73 2.41 -22.00
N GLY A 281 7.68 2.79 -21.29
CA GLY A 281 6.37 3.12 -21.84
C GLY A 281 6.28 4.59 -22.23
N ARG A 282 5.15 5.01 -22.81
CA ARG A 282 4.94 6.40 -23.21
C ARG A 282 3.57 6.90 -22.78
N ALA A 283 3.45 8.20 -22.51
CA ALA A 283 2.18 8.80 -22.12
C ALA A 283 1.09 8.64 -23.21
N GLU A 284 1.48 8.57 -24.49
CA GLU A 284 0.56 8.35 -25.61
C GLU A 284 -0.06 6.95 -25.64
N ASP A 285 0.50 6.01 -24.86
CA ASP A 285 -0.05 4.66 -24.73
C ASP A 285 -1.26 4.65 -23.76
N ILE A 286 -1.50 5.73 -23.01
CA ILE A 286 -2.67 5.89 -22.13
C ILE A 286 -3.89 6.32 -22.95
N VAL A 287 -4.80 5.38 -23.20
CA VAL A 287 -5.96 5.57 -24.09
C VAL A 287 -7.20 6.07 -23.36
N ALA A 288 -7.28 5.89 -22.04
CA ALA A 288 -8.40 6.35 -21.21
C ALA A 288 -7.95 6.62 -19.78
N VAL A 289 -8.69 7.49 -19.09
CA VAL A 289 -8.56 7.72 -17.65
C VAL A 289 -9.93 7.59 -16.98
N GLY A 290 -10.04 6.65 -16.05
CA GLY A 290 -11.16 6.52 -15.13
C GLY A 290 -10.97 7.36 -13.87
N VAL A 291 -12.07 7.74 -13.24
CA VAL A 291 -12.06 8.45 -11.97
C VAL A 291 -12.97 7.71 -10.99
N THR A 292 -12.42 7.38 -9.83
CA THR A 292 -13.16 6.93 -8.65
C THR A 292 -12.78 7.83 -7.48
N ASN A 293 -13.72 8.05 -6.57
CA ASN A 293 -13.56 9.01 -5.50
C ASN A 293 -14.33 8.61 -4.23
N GLN A 294 -14.09 9.35 -3.16
CA GLN A 294 -14.74 9.18 -1.85
C GLN A 294 -16.25 9.52 -1.79
N ARG A 295 -16.91 9.65 -2.96
CA ARG A 295 -18.34 9.95 -3.15
C ARG A 295 -18.74 11.24 -2.45
N GLU A 296 -19.79 11.24 -1.63
CA GLU A 296 -20.59 12.39 -1.13
C GLU A 296 -19.84 13.61 -0.55
N THR A 297 -18.52 13.56 -0.41
CA THR A 297 -17.69 14.75 -0.21
C THR A 297 -18.07 15.84 -1.22
N THR A 298 -18.39 17.03 -0.73
CA THR A 298 -19.02 18.09 -1.53
C THR A 298 -18.11 19.30 -1.64
N ILE A 299 -17.81 19.71 -2.86
CA ILE A 299 -17.02 20.91 -3.21
C ILE A 299 -17.93 21.89 -3.96
N VAL A 300 -17.82 23.18 -3.64
CA VAL A 300 -18.50 24.26 -4.35
C VAL A 300 -17.47 25.28 -4.81
N TRP A 301 -17.52 25.67 -6.08
CA TRP A 301 -16.57 26.59 -6.70
C TRP A 301 -17.29 27.64 -7.56
N ASP A 302 -16.63 28.76 -7.81
CA ASP A 302 -17.09 29.77 -8.75
C ASP A 302 -16.80 29.31 -10.19
N LYS A 303 -17.85 29.20 -11.02
CA LYS A 303 -17.73 28.75 -12.41
C LYS A 303 -16.83 29.63 -13.29
N SER A 304 -16.75 30.93 -13.00
CA SER A 304 -15.99 31.90 -13.79
C SER A 304 -14.51 31.91 -13.42
N THR A 305 -14.19 31.73 -12.14
CA THR A 305 -12.80 31.79 -11.66
C THR A 305 -12.18 30.40 -11.46
N GLY A 306 -12.98 29.35 -11.28
CA GLY A 306 -12.53 28.02 -10.88
C GLY A 306 -12.16 27.90 -9.41
N GLU A 307 -12.31 28.99 -8.63
CA GLU A 307 -11.86 29.04 -7.25
C GLU A 307 -12.86 28.38 -6.29
N PRO A 308 -12.39 27.52 -5.35
CA PRO A 308 -13.24 26.98 -4.30
C PRO A 308 -13.83 28.09 -3.41
N LEU A 309 -15.14 28.03 -3.17
CA LEU A 309 -15.84 28.99 -2.32
C LEU A 309 -15.75 28.64 -0.83
N TYR A 310 -15.41 27.38 -0.53
CA TYR A 310 -15.23 26.82 0.80
C TYR A 310 -14.38 25.54 0.72
N ASN A 311 -13.89 25.04 1.87
CA ASN A 311 -13.29 23.72 1.93
C ASN A 311 -14.31 22.63 1.55
N ALA A 312 -13.83 21.49 1.07
CA ALA A 312 -14.68 20.32 0.84
C ALA A 312 -15.26 19.84 2.17
N ILE A 313 -16.58 19.60 2.24
CA ILE A 313 -17.19 18.94 3.40
C ILE A 313 -17.16 17.43 3.13
N VAL A 314 -16.38 16.69 3.93
CA VAL A 314 -16.12 15.25 3.71
C VAL A 314 -17.36 14.41 4.00
N TRP A 315 -17.52 13.27 3.31
CA TRP A 315 -18.69 12.40 3.44
C TRP A 315 -19.05 11.99 4.88
N LEU A 316 -18.05 11.80 5.75
CA LEU A 316 -18.20 11.39 7.15
C LEU A 316 -18.45 12.56 8.13
N ASP A 317 -18.53 13.78 7.62
CA ASP A 317 -18.85 14.99 8.39
C ASP A 317 -20.30 14.97 8.91
N MET A 318 -20.49 15.39 10.16
CA MET A 318 -21.76 15.37 10.88
C MET A 318 -22.40 16.75 11.09
N ARG A 319 -21.81 17.84 10.58
CA ARG A 319 -22.29 19.22 10.79
C ARG A 319 -23.71 19.47 10.31
N THR A 320 -24.13 18.71 9.29
CA THR A 320 -25.45 18.85 8.67
C THR A 320 -26.55 18.08 9.39
N ALA A 321 -26.28 17.54 10.59
CA ALA A 321 -27.29 16.89 11.42
C ALA A 321 -28.48 17.80 11.72
N SER A 322 -28.23 19.07 12.07
CA SER A 322 -29.28 20.06 12.32
C SER A 322 -30.07 20.40 11.05
N THR A 323 -29.40 20.50 9.89
CA THR A 323 -30.06 20.67 8.59
C THR A 323 -30.97 19.50 8.27
N VAL A 324 -30.53 18.26 8.54
CA VAL A 324 -31.37 17.06 8.39
C VAL A 324 -32.57 17.12 9.33
N ASP A 325 -32.39 17.53 10.58
CA ASP A 325 -33.50 17.66 11.53
C ASP A 325 -34.55 18.69 11.08
N GLN A 326 -34.13 19.82 10.51
CA GLN A 326 -35.02 20.82 9.93
C GLN A 326 -35.77 20.28 8.70
N LEU A 327 -35.09 19.54 7.82
CA LEU A 327 -35.72 18.91 6.67
C LEU A 327 -36.76 17.85 7.09
N LEU A 328 -36.51 17.13 8.18
CA LEU A 328 -37.46 16.15 8.72
C LEU A 328 -38.74 16.80 9.26
N GLU A 329 -38.70 18.06 9.68
CA GLU A 329 -39.90 18.82 10.09
C GLU A 329 -40.80 19.18 8.90
N GLN A 330 -40.23 19.26 7.71
CA GLN A 330 -40.96 19.54 6.47
C GLN A 330 -41.59 18.29 5.83
N VAL A 331 -41.27 17.09 6.34
CA VAL A 331 -41.89 15.85 5.89
C VAL A 331 -43.40 15.89 6.17
N PRO A 332 -44.27 15.56 5.18
CA PRO A 332 -45.72 15.58 5.36
C PRO A 332 -46.21 14.81 6.58
N ASN A 333 -47.29 15.32 7.18
CA ASN A 333 -47.87 14.81 8.42
C ASN A 333 -46.91 14.81 9.63
N LYS A 334 -45.78 15.54 9.55
CA LYS A 334 -44.76 15.67 10.61
C LYS A 334 -44.24 14.33 11.13
N THR A 335 -44.20 13.32 10.26
CA THR A 335 -43.77 11.96 10.64
C THR A 335 -42.29 11.86 10.98
N ARG A 336 -41.48 12.86 10.56
CA ARG A 336 -40.01 12.84 10.66
C ARG A 336 -39.40 11.53 10.13
N ASN A 337 -40.04 10.93 9.12
CA ASN A 337 -39.57 9.67 8.55
C ASN A 337 -38.31 9.92 7.70
N LYS A 338 -37.15 9.46 8.18
CA LYS A 338 -35.87 9.55 7.44
C LYS A 338 -35.93 8.86 6.07
N ASN A 339 -36.79 7.87 5.87
CA ASN A 339 -36.94 7.17 4.60
C ASN A 339 -37.94 7.84 3.64
N TYR A 340 -38.45 9.04 3.94
CA TYR A 340 -39.50 9.68 3.13
C TYR A 340 -39.10 9.85 1.65
N LEU A 341 -37.84 10.18 1.36
CA LEU A 341 -37.32 10.33 0.01
C LEU A 341 -36.77 9.03 -0.60
N LYS A 342 -36.67 7.95 0.18
CA LYS A 342 -36.10 6.67 -0.27
C LYS A 342 -36.82 6.08 -1.50
N PRO A 343 -38.16 6.19 -1.66
CA PRO A 343 -38.82 5.75 -2.89
C PRO A 343 -38.44 6.55 -4.15
N LEU A 344 -37.92 7.77 -3.99
CA LEU A 344 -37.54 8.65 -5.11
C LEU A 344 -36.06 8.51 -5.48
N CYS A 345 -35.17 8.53 -4.50
CA CYS A 345 -33.73 8.52 -4.73
C CYS A 345 -32.99 7.28 -4.22
N GLY A 346 -33.69 6.33 -3.57
CA GLY A 346 -33.09 5.14 -2.98
C GLY A 346 -32.40 5.37 -1.62
N LEU A 347 -32.33 6.63 -1.16
CA LEU A 347 -31.53 7.02 0.01
C LEU A 347 -32.39 7.64 1.13
N PRO A 348 -32.05 7.43 2.41
CA PRO A 348 -32.66 8.15 3.52
C PRO A 348 -32.07 9.56 3.66
N LEU A 349 -32.77 10.43 4.40
CA LEU A 349 -32.20 11.68 4.90
C LEU A 349 -31.10 11.38 5.93
N SER A 350 -29.87 11.80 5.65
CA SER A 350 -28.69 11.56 6.46
C SER A 350 -27.64 12.65 6.22
N PRO A 351 -26.83 13.03 7.24
CA PRO A 351 -25.69 13.94 7.07
C PRO A 351 -24.65 13.46 6.03
N TYR A 352 -24.63 12.16 5.75
CA TYR A 352 -23.73 11.53 4.79
C TYR A 352 -23.86 12.13 3.37
N PHE A 353 -25.06 12.48 2.91
CA PHE A 353 -25.31 12.80 1.49
C PHE A 353 -25.02 14.27 1.11
N SER A 354 -24.58 14.46 -0.13
CA SER A 354 -24.15 15.75 -0.71
C SER A 354 -25.22 16.84 -0.71
N ALA A 355 -26.49 16.50 -0.95
CA ALA A 355 -27.57 17.49 -1.02
C ALA A 355 -27.72 18.29 0.29
N VAL A 356 -27.55 17.64 1.45
CA VAL A 356 -27.66 18.34 2.75
C VAL A 356 -26.41 19.15 3.07
N LYS A 357 -25.23 18.73 2.58
CA LYS A 357 -23.99 19.51 2.63
C LYS A 357 -24.11 20.78 1.79
N LEU A 358 -24.64 20.67 0.58
CA LEU A 358 -24.90 21.83 -0.28
C LEU A 358 -25.89 22.80 0.37
N ARG A 359 -27.00 22.29 0.93
CA ARG A 359 -27.95 23.14 1.66
C ARG A 359 -27.29 23.88 2.82
N TRP A 360 -26.50 23.16 3.63
CA TRP A 360 -25.78 23.78 4.74
C TRP A 360 -24.81 24.86 4.26
N LEU A 361 -24.06 24.62 3.17
CA LEU A 361 -23.16 25.61 2.58
C LEU A 361 -23.91 26.87 2.14
N MET A 362 -25.07 26.72 1.49
CA MET A 362 -25.91 27.86 1.10
C MET A 362 -26.36 28.66 2.33
N ASP A 363 -26.72 28.00 3.42
CA ASP A 363 -27.22 28.66 4.62
C ASP A 363 -26.14 29.33 5.48
N ASN A 364 -24.91 28.80 5.46
CA ASN A 364 -23.88 29.15 6.44
C ASN A 364 -22.63 29.80 5.84
N VAL A 365 -22.39 29.67 4.53
CA VAL A 365 -21.21 30.23 3.86
C VAL A 365 -21.64 31.39 2.97
N PRO A 366 -21.41 32.66 3.39
CA PRO A 366 -21.87 33.82 2.61
C PRO A 366 -21.36 33.82 1.17
N LYS A 367 -20.12 33.36 0.94
CA LYS A 367 -19.55 33.23 -0.40
C LYS A 367 -20.32 32.28 -1.32
N VAL A 368 -21.06 31.31 -0.79
CA VAL A 368 -21.87 30.38 -1.57
C VAL A 368 -23.24 30.98 -1.91
N LEU A 369 -23.81 31.78 -1.00
CA LEU A 369 -25.14 32.37 -1.16
C LEU A 369 -25.21 33.41 -2.30
N TYR A 370 -24.14 34.16 -2.56
CA TYR A 370 -24.14 35.22 -3.58
C TYR A 370 -24.02 34.71 -5.05
N PHE A 371 -23.87 33.40 -5.25
CA PHE A 371 -23.66 32.79 -6.59
C PHE A 371 -24.72 31.75 -6.98
N ALA A 372 -25.75 31.53 -6.16
CA ALA A 372 -26.93 30.73 -6.47
C ALA A 372 -28.11 31.64 -6.82
#